data_AF-A0A5X3P5F8-F1
#
_entry.id   AF-A0A5X3P5F8-F1
#
_cell.length_a   1.000
_cell.length_b   1.000
_cell.length_c   1.000
_cell.angle_alpha   90.00
_cell.angle_beta   90.00
_cell.angle_gamma   90.00
#
_symmetry.space_group_name_H-M   'P 1'
#
loop_
_entity.id
_entity.type
_entity.pdbx_description
1 polymer ?
#
loop_
_entity_poly.entity_id
_entity_poly.type
_entity_poly.pdbx_seq_one_letter_code
_entity_poly.pdbx_strand_id
1 'polypeptide(L)'
;MKAYFIPSAPTFIPEEWKNDGTYTDNNWPKGKILGAIGGKPSWVDIPPPTKEELVKFAESERQRRIDAANDFMNSKQWPGKAAIGRLKDDDLLQYNLWLDYLDTLEAVDTSSATDIEWPDKS
;
A
#
# COMPACT_ATOMS: atom_id res chain seq x y z
N MET A 1 -27.37 -1.92 -4.45
CA MET A 1 -26.79 -0.70 -3.85
C MET A 1 -25.45 -0.48 -4.53
N LYS A 2 -25.28 0.56 -5.35
CA LYS A 2 -23.96 0.88 -5.93
C LYS A 2 -23.26 1.90 -5.04
N ALA A 3 -21.97 1.71 -4.86
CA ALA A 3 -21.09 2.64 -4.16
C ALA A 3 -20.03 3.15 -5.15
N TYR A 4 -19.67 4.43 -5.03
CA TYR A 4 -18.63 5.06 -5.85
C TYR A 4 -17.40 5.30 -5.01
N PHE A 5 -16.26 4.79 -5.50
CA PHE A 5 -14.96 5.06 -4.91
C PHE A 5 -14.53 6.50 -5.23
N ILE A 6 -14.04 7.21 -4.22
CA ILE A 6 -13.46 8.54 -4.32
C ILE A 6 -11.93 8.39 -4.21
N PRO A 7 -11.18 8.51 -5.32
CA PRO A 7 -9.74 8.27 -5.32
C PRO A 7 -8.93 9.21 -4.41
N SER A 8 -9.44 10.42 -4.15
CA SER A 8 -8.76 11.43 -3.34
C SER A 8 -8.86 11.20 -1.83
N ALA A 9 -9.79 10.37 -1.37
CA ALA A 9 -10.09 10.15 0.05
C ALA A 9 -10.15 8.65 0.43
N PRO A 10 -9.48 7.80 -0.36
CA PRO A 10 -9.73 6.35 -0.54
C PRO A 10 -11.00 5.76 0.11
N THR A 11 -12.18 6.33 -0.18
CA THR A 11 -13.45 5.94 0.48
C THR A 11 -14.59 5.73 -0.52
N PHE A 12 -15.70 5.15 -0.08
CA PHE A 12 -16.87 4.85 -0.89
C PHE A 12 -18.09 5.64 -0.44
N ILE A 13 -18.84 6.23 -1.38
CA ILE A 13 -20.14 6.88 -1.12
C ILE A 13 -21.28 6.18 -1.84
N PRO A 14 -22.52 6.21 -1.32
CA PRO A 14 -23.71 5.72 -2.04
C PRO A 14 -23.97 6.46 -3.37
N GLU A 15 -24.51 5.76 -4.37
CA GLU A 15 -24.89 6.31 -5.69
C GLU A 15 -25.87 7.48 -5.63
N GLU A 16 -26.77 7.45 -4.65
CA GLU A 16 -27.77 8.49 -4.39
C GLU A 16 -27.15 9.87 -4.11
N TRP A 17 -25.97 9.93 -3.47
CA TRP A 17 -25.31 11.20 -3.11
C TRP A 17 -24.39 11.73 -4.20
N LYS A 18 -23.99 10.87 -5.15
CA LYS A 18 -23.22 11.32 -6.32
C LYS A 18 -24.10 12.11 -7.30
N ASN A 19 -25.37 11.75 -7.41
CA ASN A 19 -26.26 12.24 -8.46
C ASN A 19 -27.19 13.38 -8.02
N ASP A 20 -27.23 13.74 -6.73
CA ASP A 20 -28.05 14.85 -6.22
C ASP A 20 -27.46 16.24 -6.50
N GLY A 21 -26.25 16.30 -7.07
CA GLY A 21 -25.57 17.54 -7.44
C GLY A 21 -24.91 18.28 -6.26
N THR A 22 -25.00 17.74 -5.04
CA THR A 22 -24.38 18.31 -3.85
C THR A 22 -22.88 18.04 -3.82
N TYR A 23 -22.41 16.95 -4.43
CA TYR A 23 -21.02 16.48 -4.33
C TYR A 23 -20.43 16.06 -5.68
N THR A 24 -19.30 16.65 -6.06
CA THR A 24 -18.51 16.31 -7.26
C THR A 24 -17.03 16.22 -6.89
N ASP A 25 -16.22 15.58 -7.73
CA ASP A 25 -14.76 15.51 -7.55
C ASP A 25 -14.11 16.90 -7.37
N ASN A 26 -14.77 17.96 -7.85
CA ASN A 26 -14.29 19.35 -7.78
C ASN A 26 -14.68 20.09 -6.49
N ASN A 27 -15.74 19.68 -5.78
CA ASN A 27 -16.19 20.36 -4.56
C ASN A 27 -15.78 19.66 -3.26
N TRP A 28 -15.14 18.49 -3.38
CA TRP A 28 -14.62 17.72 -2.25
C TRP A 28 -13.32 18.33 -1.71
N PRO A 29 -13.30 18.81 -0.45
CA PRO A 29 -12.08 19.33 0.15
C PRO A 29 -11.09 18.19 0.44
N LYS A 30 -9.84 18.38 0.02
CA LYS A 30 -8.76 17.41 0.32
C LYS A 30 -8.66 17.19 1.83
N GLY A 31 -8.47 15.93 2.25
CA GLY A 31 -8.30 15.59 3.66
C GLY A 31 -9.59 15.57 4.49
N LYS A 32 -10.76 15.74 3.86
CA LYS A 32 -12.07 15.66 4.53
C LYS A 32 -12.84 14.41 4.11
N ILE A 33 -13.71 13.92 4.99
CA ILE A 33 -14.80 12.98 4.69
C ILE A 33 -16.14 13.63 5.01
N LEU A 34 -17.23 13.07 4.48
CA LEU A 34 -18.57 13.48 4.85
C LEU A 34 -18.94 12.84 6.20
N GLY A 35 -19.13 13.68 7.20
CA GLY A 35 -19.62 13.30 8.52
C GLY A 35 -20.90 14.06 8.87
N ALA A 36 -21.26 14.05 10.16
CA ALA A 36 -22.40 14.82 10.66
C ALA A 36 -21.96 15.72 11.83
N ILE A 37 -22.24 17.02 11.72
CA ILE A 37 -22.10 17.98 12.82
C ILE A 37 -23.51 18.43 13.20
N GLY A 38 -23.94 18.10 14.43
CA GLY A 38 -25.28 18.43 14.90
C GLY A 38 -26.41 17.78 14.07
N GLY A 39 -26.18 16.59 13.52
CA GLY A 39 -27.16 15.85 12.71
C GLY A 39 -27.30 16.33 11.26
N LYS A 40 -26.49 17.30 10.82
CA LYS A 40 -26.45 17.76 9.43
C LYS A 40 -25.18 17.26 8.73
N PRO A 41 -25.27 16.84 7.45
CA PRO A 41 -24.09 16.51 6.65
C PRO A 41 -23.08 17.66 6.65
N SER A 42 -21.83 17.38 6.96
CA SER A 42 -20.75 18.38 7.03
C SER A 42 -19.40 17.75 6.72
N TRP A 43 -18.49 18.53 6.15
CA TRP A 43 -17.11 18.12 5.93
C TRP A 43 -16.35 18.05 7.25
N VAL A 44 -15.93 16.85 7.62
CA VAL A 44 -15.10 16.60 8.81
C VAL A 44 -13.72 16.11 8.39
N ASP A 45 -12.71 16.34 9.21
CA ASP A 45 -11.37 15.80 8.95
C ASP A 45 -11.41 14.28 8.83
N ILE A 46 -10.60 13.72 7.91
CA ILE A 46 -10.34 12.28 7.90
C ILE A 46 -9.84 11.92 9.30
N PRO A 47 -10.53 11.04 10.04
CA PRO A 47 -10.06 10.63 11.35
C PRO A 47 -8.68 9.96 11.18
N PRO A 48 -7.77 10.10 12.15
CA PRO A 48 -6.53 9.34 12.14
C PRO A 48 -6.84 7.85 11.98
N PRO A 49 -6.06 7.11 11.17
CA PRO A 49 -6.28 5.69 10.98
C PRO A 49 -6.19 4.96 12.32
N THR A 50 -7.00 3.91 12.48
CA THR A 50 -6.92 3.07 13.67
C THR A 50 -5.62 2.26 13.69
N LYS A 51 -5.28 1.68 14.83
CA LYS A 51 -4.11 0.79 14.93
C LYS A 51 -4.22 -0.37 13.93
N GLU A 52 -5.39 -0.97 13.80
CA GLU A 52 -5.64 -2.07 12.87
C GLU A 52 -5.48 -1.63 11.41
N GLU A 53 -5.92 -0.42 11.06
CA GLU A 53 -5.73 0.14 9.72
C GLU A 53 -4.24 0.40 9.46
N LEU A 54 -3.52 0.98 10.42
CA LEU A 54 -2.07 1.18 10.33
C LEU A 54 -1.33 -0.14 10.13
N VAL A 55 -1.69 -1.20 10.88
CA VAL A 55 -1.08 -2.54 10.73
C VAL A 55 -1.33 -3.08 9.32
N LYS A 56 -2.56 -2.96 8.80
CA LYS A 56 -2.88 -3.38 7.42
C LYS A 56 -2.10 -2.60 6.37
N PHE A 57 -1.93 -1.29 6.55
CA PHE A 57 -1.10 -0.48 5.66
C PHE A 57 0.35 -0.93 5.69
N ALA A 58 0.91 -1.20 6.88
CA ALA A 58 2.26 -1.72 7.04
C ALA A 58 2.44 -3.10 6.37
N GLU A 59 1.52 -4.03 6.58
CA GLU A 59 1.54 -5.35 5.93
C GLU A 59 1.46 -5.25 4.41
N SER A 60 0.58 -4.36 3.91
CA SER A 60 0.43 -4.12 2.47
C SER A 60 1.71 -3.52 1.86
N GLU A 61 2.38 -2.62 2.56
CA GLU A 61 3.65 -2.04 2.10
C GLU A 61 4.78 -3.07 2.11
N ARG A 62 4.86 -3.93 3.14
CA ARG A 62 5.81 -5.06 3.15
C ARG A 62 5.59 -5.96 1.94
N GLN A 63 4.34 -6.35 1.69
CA GLN A 63 4.00 -7.21 0.56
C GLN A 63 4.34 -6.53 -0.77
N ARG A 64 4.01 -5.24 -0.95
CA ARG A 64 4.35 -4.47 -2.15
C ARG A 64 5.85 -4.46 -2.41
N ARG A 65 6.68 -4.35 -1.37
CA ARG A 65 8.14 -4.37 -1.48
C ARG A 65 8.69 -5.75 -1.84
N ILE A 66 8.13 -6.81 -1.25
CA ILE A 66 8.44 -8.21 -1.59
C ILE A 66 8.08 -8.47 -3.06
N ASP A 67 6.89 -8.07 -3.49
CA ASP A 67 6.43 -8.26 -4.87
C ASP A 67 7.34 -7.52 -5.86
N ALA A 68 7.71 -6.26 -5.56
CA ALA A 68 8.60 -5.49 -6.41
C ALA A 68 10.02 -6.10 -6.52
N ALA A 69 10.55 -6.67 -5.44
CA ALA A 69 11.82 -7.37 -5.43
C ALA A 69 11.75 -8.66 -6.27
N ASN A 70 10.69 -9.45 -6.07
CA ASN A 70 10.44 -10.66 -6.83
C ASN A 70 10.28 -10.36 -8.33
N ASP A 71 9.52 -9.34 -8.69
CA ASP A 71 9.35 -8.91 -10.09
C ASP A 71 10.70 -8.55 -10.73
N PHE A 72 11.55 -7.81 -10.01
CA PHE A 72 12.88 -7.47 -10.48
C PHE A 72 13.73 -8.74 -10.73
N MET A 73 13.84 -9.63 -9.75
CA MET A 73 14.64 -10.87 -9.89
C MET A 73 14.09 -11.81 -10.96
N ASN A 74 12.76 -11.91 -11.08
CA ASN A 74 12.08 -12.69 -12.10
C ASN A 74 12.35 -12.13 -13.50
N SER A 75 12.37 -10.80 -13.67
CA SER A 75 12.70 -10.16 -14.95
C SER A 75 14.11 -10.53 -15.46
N LYS A 76 15.02 -10.87 -14.56
CA LYS A 76 16.39 -11.33 -14.87
C LYS A 76 16.51 -12.84 -15.08
N GLN A 77 15.43 -13.57 -14.84
CA GLN A 77 15.35 -15.02 -14.82
C GLN A 77 16.30 -15.65 -13.79
N TRP A 78 16.68 -14.90 -12.75
CA TRP A 78 17.66 -15.35 -11.76
C TRP A 78 17.22 -16.61 -11.00
N PRO A 79 15.97 -16.74 -10.51
CA PRO A 79 15.54 -17.96 -9.83
C PRO A 79 15.69 -19.21 -10.71
N GLY A 80 15.29 -19.11 -11.98
CA GLY A 80 15.44 -20.20 -12.95
C GLY A 80 16.89 -20.53 -13.26
N LYS A 81 17.75 -19.53 -13.48
CA LYS A 81 19.19 -19.71 -13.70
C LYS A 81 19.88 -20.33 -12.47
N ALA A 82 19.52 -19.91 -11.27
CA ALA A 82 20.06 -20.45 -10.02
C ALA A 82 19.72 -21.93 -9.86
N ALA A 83 18.45 -22.31 -10.09
CA ALA A 83 17.98 -23.69 -9.97
C ALA A 83 18.73 -24.70 -10.86
N ILE A 84 19.28 -24.26 -12.00
CA ILE A 84 20.04 -25.09 -12.94
C ILE A 84 21.54 -24.77 -12.98
N GLY A 85 22.05 -24.01 -11.99
CA GLY A 85 23.48 -23.71 -11.85
C GLY A 85 24.07 -22.82 -12.96
N ARG A 86 23.24 -22.01 -13.62
CA ARG A 86 23.63 -21.08 -14.70
C ARG A 86 23.83 -19.64 -14.24
N LEU A 87 23.44 -19.31 -13.01
CA LEU A 87 23.65 -17.99 -12.42
C LEU A 87 25.09 -17.89 -11.88
N LYS A 88 25.86 -16.87 -12.30
CA LYS A 88 27.31 -16.77 -12.02
C LYS A 88 27.74 -15.32 -11.83
N ASP A 89 28.94 -15.13 -11.30
CA ASP A 89 29.64 -13.85 -11.20
C ASP A 89 28.79 -12.77 -10.51
N ASP A 90 28.78 -11.55 -11.06
CA ASP A 90 28.08 -10.40 -10.49
C ASP A 90 26.56 -10.63 -10.35
N ASP A 91 25.96 -11.36 -11.28
CA ASP A 91 24.53 -11.70 -11.26
C ASP A 91 24.19 -12.58 -10.04
N LEU A 92 25.09 -13.48 -9.62
CA LEU A 92 24.91 -14.30 -8.43
C LEU A 92 25.07 -13.47 -7.16
N LEU A 93 26.03 -12.55 -7.11
CA LEU A 93 26.22 -11.65 -5.99
C LEU A 93 24.99 -10.76 -5.78
N GLN A 94 24.48 -10.15 -6.86
CA GLN A 94 23.27 -9.34 -6.79
C GLN A 94 22.05 -10.15 -6.39
N TYR A 95 21.88 -11.36 -6.92
CA TYR A 95 20.76 -12.21 -6.53
C TYR A 95 20.76 -12.51 -5.03
N ASN A 96 21.92 -12.83 -4.45
CA ASN A 96 22.02 -13.05 -3.00
C ASN A 96 21.68 -11.78 -2.20
N LEU A 97 22.13 -10.59 -2.62
CA LEU A 97 21.77 -9.33 -1.97
C LEU A 97 20.26 -9.04 -2.00
N TRP A 98 19.58 -9.44 -3.09
CA TRP A 98 18.13 -9.33 -3.18
C TRP A 98 17.39 -10.36 -2.32
N LEU A 99 17.94 -11.58 -2.17
CA LEU A 99 17.42 -12.57 -1.24
C LEU A 99 17.59 -12.10 0.22
N ASP A 100 18.75 -11.57 0.57
CA ASP A 100 18.99 -10.97 1.90
C ASP A 100 17.99 -9.83 2.16
N TYR A 101 17.74 -8.98 1.16
CA TYR A 101 16.72 -7.93 1.25
C TYR A 101 15.31 -8.51 1.48
N LEU A 102 14.92 -9.58 0.77
CA LEU A 102 13.64 -10.25 1.03
C LEU A 102 13.54 -10.80 2.46
N ASP A 103 14.59 -11.46 2.95
CA ASP A 103 14.63 -12.00 4.31
C ASP A 103 14.49 -10.87 5.34
N THR A 104 15.17 -9.74 5.13
CA THR A 104 15.03 -8.57 6.01
C THR A 104 13.63 -7.97 5.97
N LEU A 105 12.97 -7.93 4.80
CA LEU A 105 11.58 -7.47 4.67
C LEU A 105 10.62 -8.39 5.41
N GLU A 106 10.75 -9.71 5.25
CA GLU A 106 9.89 -10.70 5.92
C GLU A 106 10.02 -10.63 7.44
N ALA A 107 11.21 -10.30 7.94
CA ALA A 107 11.48 -10.11 9.36
C ALA A 107 10.92 -8.80 9.95
N VAL A 108 10.45 -7.84 9.14
CA VAL A 108 9.87 -6.58 9.64
C VAL A 108 8.58 -6.87 10.40
N ASP A 109 8.54 -6.49 11.68
CA ASP A 109 7.33 -6.54 12.51
C ASP A 109 6.38 -5.37 12.18
N THR A 110 5.25 -5.70 11.56
CA THR A 110 4.21 -4.75 11.15
C THR A 110 3.17 -4.49 12.24
N SER A 111 3.21 -5.21 13.38
CA SER A 111 2.17 -5.14 14.43
C SER A 111 2.19 -3.85 15.26
N SER A 112 3.33 -3.17 15.29
CA SER A 112 3.51 -1.86 15.91
C SER A 112 2.90 -0.73 15.08
N ALA A 113 3.00 -0.85 13.74
CA ALA A 113 2.46 0.02 12.70
C ALA A 113 2.78 1.52 12.80
N THR A 114 3.60 1.93 13.76
CA THR A 114 4.09 3.28 13.95
C THR A 114 5.57 3.31 13.63
N ASP A 115 5.96 4.24 12.75
CA ASP A 115 7.35 4.56 12.41
C ASP A 115 8.22 3.35 12.00
N ILE A 116 7.73 2.55 11.04
CA ILE A 116 8.48 1.41 10.51
C ILE A 116 9.60 1.92 9.60
N GLU A 117 10.84 1.68 10.01
CA GLU A 117 12.01 1.82 9.14
C GLU A 117 12.06 0.64 8.17
N TRP A 118 11.82 0.93 6.89
CA TRP A 118 11.91 -0.08 5.85
C TRP A 118 13.36 -0.32 5.45
N PRO A 119 13.78 -1.58 5.27
CA PRO A 119 15.06 -1.89 4.66
C PRO A 119 15.20 -1.16 3.32
N ASP A 120 16.39 -0.60 3.07
CA ASP A 120 16.75 -0.06 1.77
C ASP A 120 17.08 -1.19 0.80
N LYS A 121 16.83 -0.94 -0.48
CA LYS A 121 17.17 -1.89 -1.55
C LYS A 121 18.69 -1.98 -1.66
N SER A 122 19.21 -3.21 -1.70
CA SER A 122 20.63 -3.52 -1.97
C SER A 122 21.05 -3.21 -3.40
#